data_AF-D3BB27-F1
#
_entry.id   AF-D3BB27-F1
#
_cell.length_a   1.000
_cell.length_b   1.000
_cell.length_c   1.000
_cell.angle_alpha   90.00
_cell.angle_beta   90.00
_cell.angle_gamma   90.00
#
_symmetry.space_group_name_H-M   'P 1'
#
loop_
_entity.id
_entity.type
_entity.pdbx_description
1 polymer ?
#
loop_
_entity_poly.entity_id
_entity_poly.type
_entity_poly.pdbx_seq_one_letter_code
_entity_poly.pdbx_strand_id
1 'polypeptide(L)'
;MIDLCNKNSDSLVLSGDTDSLSSVIIAGTDSIPVEIDTASNYVCASTNIIFESFLTAKKKCEGCTQYPPHYKSTPTAENIMCDSPYCHSIGNVCEKQSKFDPATCSFVSQLENGASIREQTDGPTLTKAIFGVGPNCPNCPPSPLYSILSTLKKPYIFGISLDRNYFGGISLGLIDPLLYTKTINYTNMLKNDGLYAMTPILKSVWNNATWNSDRIQVPKVVLKSTSTLSYLPTDAFQSFKTFLKLNCGAKEMCAKMENLFTSIDCF
;
A
#
# COMPACT_ATOMS: atom_id res chain seq x y z
N MET A 1 -8.16 13.95 5.00
CA MET A 1 -8.69 14.29 3.66
C MET A 1 -7.68 13.83 2.64
N ILE A 2 -7.89 12.65 2.02
CA ILE A 2 -7.05 12.20 0.91
C ILE A 2 -7.76 12.65 -0.37
N ASP A 3 -7.31 13.78 -0.90
CA ASP A 3 -7.72 14.29 -2.20
C ASP A 3 -6.72 13.70 -3.22
N LEU A 4 -7.14 12.69 -3.99
CA LEU A 4 -6.36 12.03 -5.05
C LEU A 4 -6.14 12.95 -6.28
N CYS A 5 -6.12 14.26 -6.05
CA CYS A 5 -6.36 15.34 -6.99
C CYS A 5 -5.24 16.39 -7.00
N ASN A 6 -4.08 16.10 -6.43
CA ASN A 6 -2.94 16.96 -6.63
C ASN A 6 -2.30 16.63 -7.98
N LYS A 7 -2.24 17.62 -8.87
CA LYS A 7 -1.83 17.51 -10.28
C LYS A 7 -0.47 16.84 -10.53
N ASN A 8 0.32 16.65 -9.47
CA ASN A 8 1.67 16.10 -9.52
C ASN A 8 1.87 14.86 -8.63
N SER A 9 0.82 14.29 -8.01
CA SER A 9 1.00 13.12 -7.15
C SER A 9 -0.16 12.12 -7.28
N ASP A 10 0.01 11.12 -8.15
CA ASP A 10 -0.79 9.88 -8.26
C ASP A 10 -0.56 8.96 -7.03
N SER A 11 -0.48 9.54 -5.83
CA SER A 11 -0.03 8.85 -4.61
C SER A 11 -1.10 8.86 -3.53
N LEU A 12 -1.42 7.68 -3.00
CA LEU A 12 -2.13 7.51 -1.74
C LEU A 12 -1.13 7.76 -0.60
N VAL A 13 -1.45 8.71 0.27
CA VAL A 13 -0.62 9.05 1.43
C VAL A 13 -0.79 7.95 2.49
N LEU A 14 0.33 7.43 2.98
CA LEU A 14 0.36 6.37 3.98
C LEU A 14 0.92 6.94 5.28
N SER A 15 0.27 6.60 6.39
CA SER A 15 0.83 6.78 7.73
C SER A 15 1.17 5.39 8.26
N GLY A 16 2.46 5.10 8.38
CA GLY A 16 2.89 3.96 9.18
C GLY A 16 2.64 4.28 10.65
N ASP A 17 1.84 3.44 11.32
CA ASP A 17 2.08 3.22 12.74
C ASP A 17 3.33 2.34 12.86
N THR A 18 3.93 2.26 14.05
CA THR A 18 5.10 1.39 14.32
C THR A 18 4.88 -0.07 13.91
N ASP A 19 3.61 -0.46 13.75
CA ASP A 19 3.18 -1.85 13.67
C ASP A 19 2.73 -2.28 12.26
N SER A 20 2.30 -1.36 11.39
CA SER A 20 1.90 -1.71 10.03
C SER A 20 1.78 -0.53 9.06
N LEU A 21 1.84 -0.84 7.76
CA LEU A 21 1.60 0.12 6.70
C LEU A 21 0.09 0.40 6.56
N SER A 22 -0.38 1.54 7.07
CA SER A 22 -1.80 1.86 7.06
C SER A 22 -2.14 3.13 6.27
N SER A 23 -3.39 3.19 5.83
CA SER A 23 -3.99 4.34 5.17
C SER A 23 -5.44 4.48 5.56
N VAL A 24 -6.10 5.47 4.97
CA VAL A 24 -7.54 5.65 5.05
C VAL A 24 -8.09 5.56 3.64
N ILE A 25 -9.06 4.68 3.45
CA ILE A 25 -9.86 4.61 2.24
C ILE A 25 -11.18 5.31 2.50
N ILE A 26 -11.67 6.06 1.50
CA ILE A 26 -13.00 6.68 1.55
C ILE A 26 -13.96 5.84 0.72
N ALA A 27 -14.98 5.30 1.38
CA ALA A 27 -16.08 4.57 0.76
C ALA A 27 -17.39 5.30 1.05
N GLY A 28 -17.94 5.97 0.03
CA GLY A 28 -19.06 6.90 0.24
C GLY A 28 -18.66 8.09 1.13
N THR A 29 -19.34 8.23 2.28
CA THR A 29 -19.02 9.24 3.31
C THR A 29 -18.07 8.74 4.38
N ASP A 30 -17.80 7.43 4.41
CA ASP A 30 -17.11 6.80 5.51
C ASP A 30 -15.61 6.73 5.24
N SER A 31 -14.85 7.04 6.30
CA SER A 31 -13.40 6.95 6.33
C SER A 31 -13.02 5.64 6.99
N ILE A 32 -12.60 4.67 6.19
CA ILE A 32 -12.25 3.33 6.66
C ILE A 32 -10.73 3.23 6.80
N PRO A 33 -10.21 3.02 8.02
CA PRO A 33 -8.79 2.74 8.18
C PRO A 33 -8.48 1.37 7.59
N VAL A 34 -7.46 1.34 6.74
CA VAL A 34 -7.01 0.11 6.08
C VAL A 34 -5.53 -0.14 6.33
N GLU A 35 -5.18 -1.41 6.41
CA GLU A 35 -3.82 -1.90 6.36
C GLU A 35 -3.51 -2.40 4.96
N ILE A 36 -2.42 -1.92 4.36
CA ILE A 36 -1.99 -2.31 3.03
C ILE A 36 -1.22 -3.61 3.14
N ASP A 37 -1.68 -4.66 2.47
CA ASP A 37 -1.06 -5.98 2.53
C ASP A 37 -0.59 -6.48 1.16
N THR A 38 0.73 -6.54 0.98
CA THR A 38 1.37 -7.05 -0.23
C THR A 38 1.34 -8.56 -0.37
N ALA A 39 0.93 -9.30 0.65
CA ALA A 39 0.84 -10.77 0.62
C ALA A 39 -0.58 -11.27 0.32
N SER A 40 -1.61 -10.44 0.46
CA SER A 40 -3.01 -10.80 0.13
C SER A 40 -3.49 -10.09 -1.13
N ASN A 41 -4.43 -10.73 -1.82
CA ASN A 41 -5.06 -10.22 -3.04
C ASN A 41 -6.55 -9.88 -2.84
N TYR A 42 -7.00 -9.76 -1.59
CA TYR A 42 -8.41 -9.57 -1.22
C TYR A 42 -8.60 -8.38 -0.28
N VAL A 43 -9.86 -7.95 -0.12
CA VAL A 43 -10.23 -7.03 0.97
C VAL A 43 -10.77 -7.87 2.12
N CYS A 44 -10.28 -7.66 3.34
CA CYS A 44 -10.86 -8.28 4.52
C CYS A 44 -11.40 -7.21 5.45
N ALA A 45 -12.64 -7.34 5.89
CA ALA A 45 -13.30 -6.38 6.75
C ALA A 45 -13.64 -7.04 8.08
N SER A 46 -13.56 -6.26 9.17
CA SER A 46 -14.13 -6.68 10.46
C SER A 46 -15.65 -6.82 10.33
N THR A 47 -16.25 -7.71 11.12
CA THR A 47 -17.63 -8.23 11.01
C THR A 47 -18.75 -7.18 11.07
N ASN A 48 -18.42 -5.90 11.32
CA ASN A 48 -19.36 -4.77 11.33
C ASN A 48 -19.19 -3.78 10.16
N ILE A 49 -18.27 -4.03 9.22
CA ILE A 49 -18.04 -3.16 8.05
C ILE A 49 -18.52 -3.90 6.80
N ILE A 50 -19.76 -3.63 6.40
CA ILE A 50 -20.27 -4.09 5.11
C ILE A 50 -19.70 -3.15 4.05
N PHE A 51 -18.72 -3.62 3.28
CA PHE A 51 -18.26 -2.93 2.08
C PHE A 51 -19.32 -3.12 0.98
N GLU A 52 -20.42 -2.37 1.05
CA GLU A 52 -21.31 -2.23 -0.09
C GLU A 52 -20.69 -1.24 -1.09
N SER A 53 -19.65 -1.73 -1.77
CA SER A 53 -19.09 -1.16 -2.99
C SER A 53 -18.47 0.25 -2.84
N PHE A 54 -17.72 0.67 -3.85
CA PHE A 54 -17.23 2.03 -4.08
C PHE A 54 -15.94 2.42 -3.34
N LEU A 55 -14.81 2.08 -3.96
CA LEU A 55 -13.63 2.93 -3.82
C LEU A 55 -13.84 4.14 -4.73
N THR A 56 -13.95 5.33 -4.14
CA THR A 56 -14.15 6.55 -4.91
C THR A 56 -12.81 7.24 -5.10
N ALA A 57 -12.25 7.20 -6.32
CA ALA A 57 -11.07 7.98 -6.66
C ALA A 57 -11.51 9.35 -7.16
N LYS A 58 -11.19 10.44 -6.46
CA LYS A 58 -11.51 11.79 -6.95
C LYS A 58 -10.38 12.27 -7.86
N LYS A 59 -10.71 12.97 -8.95
CA LYS A 59 -9.73 13.70 -9.79
C LYS A 59 -10.16 15.16 -9.93
N LYS A 60 -9.23 16.10 -9.73
CA LYS A 60 -9.49 17.52 -9.95
C LYS A 60 -9.95 17.72 -11.39
N CYS A 61 -11.13 18.27 -11.60
CA CYS A 61 -11.53 18.65 -12.94
C CYS A 61 -11.13 20.11 -13.19
N GLU A 62 -10.51 20.33 -14.35
CA GLU A 62 -10.22 21.64 -14.90
C GLU A 62 -11.35 22.06 -15.83
N GLY A 63 -11.63 23.36 -15.94
CA GLY A 63 -12.67 23.84 -16.86
C GLY A 63 -14.11 23.63 -16.37
N CYS A 64 -14.35 23.35 -15.09
CA CYS A 64 -15.71 23.34 -14.59
C CYS A 64 -16.26 24.77 -14.49
N THR A 65 -17.20 25.11 -15.36
CA THR A 65 -17.89 26.40 -15.38
C THR A 65 -19.23 26.29 -14.67
N GLN A 66 -19.41 27.07 -13.62
CA GLN A 66 -20.71 27.25 -12.99
C GLN A 66 -21.51 28.28 -13.80
N TYR A 67 -22.56 27.84 -14.49
CA TYR A 67 -23.44 28.74 -15.23
C TYR A 67 -24.19 29.67 -14.24
N PRO A 68 -24.34 30.98 -14.55
CA PRO A 68 -25.11 31.90 -13.72
C PRO A 68 -26.56 31.42 -13.51
N PRO A 69 -27.21 31.76 -12.38
CA PRO A 69 -26.77 32.72 -11.36
C PRO A 69 -25.69 32.14 -10.43
N HIS A 70 -24.63 32.89 -10.15
CA HIS A 70 -23.58 32.46 -9.22
C HIS A 70 -24.19 32.22 -7.82
N TYR A 71 -24.14 30.98 -7.35
CA TYR A 71 -24.85 30.54 -6.15
C TYR A 71 -24.19 31.01 -4.84
N LYS A 72 -25.02 31.12 -3.80
CA LYS A 72 -24.59 31.39 -2.41
C LYS A 72 -23.90 30.16 -1.83
N SER A 73 -22.81 30.42 -1.10
CA SER A 73 -22.06 29.44 -0.30
C SER A 73 -22.99 28.54 0.52
N THR A 74 -23.08 27.26 0.18
CA THR A 74 -23.69 26.23 1.04
C THR A 74 -22.57 25.37 1.68
N PRO A 75 -22.80 24.81 2.87
CA PRO A 75 -21.84 23.92 3.54
C PRO A 75 -21.91 22.46 3.04
N THR A 76 -22.74 22.17 2.06
CA THR A 76 -22.99 20.82 1.52
C THR A 76 -22.35 20.69 0.14
N ALA A 77 -21.80 19.51 -0.17
CA ALA A 77 -21.21 19.24 -1.48
C ALA A 77 -22.23 19.43 -2.61
N GLU A 78 -21.87 20.17 -3.65
CA GLU A 78 -22.74 20.48 -4.78
C GLU A 78 -22.20 19.86 -6.08
N ASN A 79 -23.11 19.32 -6.89
CA ASN A 79 -22.82 18.80 -8.22
C ASN A 79 -22.80 19.95 -9.24
N ILE A 80 -21.64 20.22 -9.83
CA ILE A 80 -21.47 21.21 -10.90
C ILE A 80 -21.21 20.53 -12.24
N MET A 81 -21.75 21.11 -13.32
CA MET A 81 -21.41 20.64 -14.66
C MET A 81 -19.95 20.94 -14.96
N CYS A 82 -19.27 19.97 -15.56
CA CYS A 82 -17.88 20.13 -15.94
C CYS A 82 -17.63 19.69 -17.38
N ASP A 83 -17.20 20.65 -18.19
CA ASP A 83 -16.81 20.47 -19.59
C ASP A 83 -15.31 20.15 -19.68
N SER A 84 -14.87 19.14 -18.91
CA SER A 84 -13.52 18.61 -19.08
C SER A 84 -13.60 17.27 -19.81
N PRO A 85 -12.70 17.03 -20.80
CA PRO A 85 -12.65 15.76 -21.54
C PRO A 85 -12.58 14.52 -20.64
N TYR A 86 -12.06 14.65 -19.41
CA TYR A 86 -12.02 13.57 -18.43
C TYR A 86 -13.37 13.31 -17.75
N CYS A 87 -14.14 14.36 -17.47
CA CYS A 87 -15.44 14.24 -16.82
C CYS A 87 -16.50 13.76 -17.86
N HIS A 88 -16.21 13.86 -19.16
CA HIS A 88 -17.08 13.42 -20.27
C HIS A 88 -17.31 11.92 -20.34
N SER A 89 -16.33 11.10 -19.97
CA SER A 89 -16.49 9.65 -19.98
C SER A 89 -17.38 9.12 -18.84
N ILE A 90 -17.77 9.98 -17.89
CA ILE A 90 -18.45 9.59 -16.63
C ILE A 90 -19.75 10.37 -16.36
N GLY A 91 -20.20 11.25 -17.27
CA GLY A 91 -21.50 11.93 -17.16
C GLY A 91 -21.47 13.44 -16.92
N ASN A 92 -20.34 14.13 -17.10
CA ASN A 92 -20.20 15.60 -17.03
C ASN A 92 -20.48 16.25 -15.66
N VAL A 93 -20.51 15.48 -14.57
CA VAL A 93 -20.80 16.02 -13.23
C VAL A 93 -19.57 15.92 -12.33
N CYS A 94 -19.16 17.04 -11.75
CA CYS A 94 -18.15 17.07 -10.69
C CYS A 94 -18.74 17.57 -9.37
N GLU A 95 -18.17 17.10 -8.27
CA GLU A 95 -18.51 17.49 -6.91
C GLU A 95 -17.60 18.64 -6.47
N LYS A 96 -18.20 19.71 -5.95
CA LYS A 96 -17.50 20.82 -5.31
C LYS A 96 -17.93 20.90 -3.85
N GLN A 97 -17.03 20.52 -2.94
CA GLN A 97 -17.34 20.40 -1.51
C GLN A 97 -17.43 21.76 -0.79
N SER A 98 -16.66 22.75 -1.25
CA SER A 98 -16.73 24.12 -0.73
C SER A 98 -16.34 25.15 -1.79
N LYS A 99 -16.56 26.44 -1.51
CA LYS A 99 -16.14 27.55 -2.39
C LYS A 99 -14.62 27.57 -2.62
N PHE A 100 -13.85 27.14 -1.62
CA PHE A 100 -12.38 27.20 -1.62
C PHE A 100 -11.75 25.94 -2.20
N ASP A 101 -12.49 24.84 -2.23
CA ASP A 101 -12.00 23.58 -2.79
C ASP A 101 -12.21 23.55 -4.30
N PRO A 102 -11.22 23.03 -5.05
CA PRO A 102 -11.39 22.81 -6.47
C PRO A 102 -12.47 21.75 -6.73
N ALA A 103 -13.18 21.88 -7.85
CA ALA A 103 -14.12 20.86 -8.25
C ALA A 103 -13.40 19.54 -8.58
N THR A 104 -13.94 18.44 -8.10
CA THR A 104 -13.39 17.11 -8.31
C THR A 104 -14.43 16.24 -8.98
N CYS A 105 -14.04 15.48 -9.98
CA CYS A 105 -14.88 14.43 -10.49
C CYS A 105 -14.55 13.14 -9.76
N SER A 106 -15.56 12.60 -9.10
CA SER A 106 -15.50 11.37 -8.34
C SER A 106 -15.62 10.20 -9.32
N PHE A 107 -14.52 9.49 -9.55
CA PHE A 107 -14.54 8.16 -10.17
C PHE A 107 -15.04 7.19 -9.12
N VAL A 108 -16.31 6.83 -9.23
CA VAL A 108 -16.83 5.67 -8.51
C VAL A 108 -16.31 4.43 -9.24
N SER A 109 -15.22 3.84 -8.71
CA SER A 109 -14.86 2.50 -9.16
C SER A 109 -15.83 1.53 -8.48
N GLN A 110 -16.81 1.07 -9.25
CA GLN A 110 -17.52 -0.14 -8.88
C GLN A 110 -16.50 -1.26 -8.98
N LEU A 111 -16.18 -1.88 -7.84
CA LEU A 111 -15.47 -3.15 -7.84
C LEU A 111 -16.42 -4.15 -8.50
N GLU A 112 -16.29 -4.36 -9.81
CA GLU A 112 -17.06 -5.38 -10.53
C GLU A 112 -16.86 -6.72 -9.82
N ASN A 113 -17.93 -7.29 -9.23
CA ASN A 113 -18.14 -8.69 -8.76
C ASN A 113 -16.90 -9.59 -8.44
N GLY A 114 -15.78 -9.03 -8.00
CA GLY A 114 -14.47 -9.65 -8.24
C GLY A 114 -13.39 -9.26 -7.25
N ALA A 115 -13.50 -8.13 -6.54
CA ALA A 115 -12.75 -7.98 -5.30
C ALA A 115 -13.43 -8.87 -4.27
N SER A 116 -12.83 -10.03 -3.96
CA SER A 116 -13.39 -10.90 -2.92
C SER A 116 -13.29 -10.18 -1.58
N ILE A 117 -14.39 -9.57 -1.12
CA ILE A 117 -14.53 -9.17 0.27
C ILE A 117 -14.69 -10.46 1.05
N ARG A 118 -13.80 -10.71 2.00
CA ARG A 118 -13.83 -11.91 2.85
C ARG A 118 -14.09 -11.50 4.28
N GLU A 119 -15.00 -12.21 4.92
CA GLU A 119 -15.13 -12.19 6.38
C GLU A 119 -13.98 -13.01 6.98
N GLN A 120 -13.38 -12.49 8.05
CA GLN A 120 -12.39 -13.26 8.79
C GLN A 120 -13.12 -14.26 9.70
N THR A 121 -13.03 -15.55 9.36
CA THR A 121 -13.47 -16.63 10.24
C THR A 121 -12.26 -17.17 11.00
N ASP A 122 -12.37 -17.34 12.32
CA ASP A 122 -11.39 -18.05 13.17
C ASP A 122 -10.01 -17.39 13.37
N GLY A 123 -9.95 -16.05 13.43
CA GLY A 123 -8.73 -15.30 13.75
C GLY A 123 -8.92 -14.21 14.80
N PRO A 124 -7.83 -13.55 15.25
CA PRO A 124 -7.93 -12.39 16.12
C PRO A 124 -8.68 -11.28 15.39
N THR A 125 -9.59 -10.59 16.10
CA THR A 125 -10.39 -9.51 15.56
C THR A 125 -9.50 -8.46 14.88
N LEU A 126 -9.75 -8.20 13.60
CA LEU A 126 -9.09 -7.10 12.90
C LEU A 126 -9.44 -5.75 13.53
N THR A 127 -8.42 -4.96 13.83
CA THR A 127 -8.55 -3.56 14.28
C THR A 127 -8.67 -2.60 13.09
N LYS A 128 -8.19 -2.99 11.90
CA LYS A 128 -8.24 -2.25 10.63
C LYS A 128 -8.66 -3.20 9.51
N ALA A 129 -9.36 -2.69 8.48
CA ALA A 129 -9.65 -3.52 7.31
C ALA A 129 -8.36 -3.80 6.53
N ILE A 130 -8.25 -4.93 5.84
CA ILE A 130 -7.08 -5.28 5.03
C ILE A 130 -7.38 -4.89 3.58
N PHE A 131 -6.47 -4.13 2.97
CA PHE A 131 -6.48 -3.81 1.56
C PHE A 131 -5.35 -4.55 0.85
N GLY A 132 -5.68 -5.70 0.28
CA GLY A 132 -4.73 -6.55 -0.44
C GLY A 132 -4.24 -5.93 -1.75
N VAL A 133 -2.93 -5.76 -1.86
CA VAL A 133 -2.23 -5.28 -3.06
C VAL A 133 -1.31 -6.34 -3.67
N GLY A 134 -1.43 -7.59 -3.21
CA GLY A 134 -0.73 -8.77 -3.71
C GLY A 134 -0.95 -9.02 -5.22
N PRO A 135 -0.08 -9.83 -5.84
CA PRO A 135 -0.11 -10.04 -7.28
C PRO A 135 -1.38 -10.78 -7.69
N ASN A 136 -1.84 -10.50 -8.90
CA ASN A 136 -2.94 -11.27 -9.48
C ASN A 136 -2.49 -12.71 -9.79
N CYS A 137 -3.36 -13.69 -9.53
CA CYS A 137 -3.13 -15.09 -9.86
C CYS A 137 -4.16 -15.59 -10.88
N PRO A 138 -3.80 -16.53 -11.79
CA PRO A 138 -4.67 -16.91 -12.91
C PRO A 138 -6.05 -17.43 -12.51
N ASN A 139 -6.15 -18.08 -11.35
CA ASN A 139 -7.36 -18.71 -10.85
C ASN A 139 -7.98 -17.93 -9.69
N CYS A 140 -7.57 -16.68 -9.49
CA CYS A 140 -8.01 -15.85 -8.38
C CYS A 140 -8.97 -14.78 -8.86
N PRO A 141 -9.91 -14.34 -7.99
CA PRO A 141 -10.66 -13.12 -8.24
C PRO A 141 -9.71 -11.93 -8.43
N PRO A 142 -10.07 -10.94 -9.27
CA PRO A 142 -9.27 -9.73 -9.44
C PRO A 142 -8.98 -9.02 -8.11
N SER A 143 -7.70 -8.71 -7.87
CA SER A 143 -7.33 -7.95 -6.68
C SER A 143 -7.95 -6.54 -6.68
N PRO A 144 -8.20 -5.93 -5.51
CA PRO A 144 -8.66 -4.54 -5.41
C PRO A 144 -7.75 -3.57 -6.17
N LEU A 145 -6.44 -3.76 -6.04
CA LEU A 145 -5.45 -3.00 -6.80
C LEU A 145 -5.65 -3.14 -8.31
N TYR A 146 -5.86 -4.36 -8.80
CA TYR A 146 -6.07 -4.62 -10.23
C TYR A 146 -7.32 -3.90 -10.72
N SER A 147 -8.42 -4.01 -9.99
CA SER A 147 -9.70 -3.36 -10.33
C SER A 147 -9.57 -1.84 -10.37
N ILE A 148 -8.82 -1.23 -9.43
CA ILE A 148 -8.55 0.21 -9.46
C ILE A 148 -7.73 0.58 -10.70
N LEU A 149 -6.61 -0.10 -10.93
CA LEU A 149 -5.68 0.24 -12.01
C LEU A 149 -6.31 0.02 -13.39
N SER A 150 -7.10 -1.05 -13.56
CA SER A 150 -7.84 -1.32 -14.80
C SER A 150 -8.89 -0.24 -15.07
N THR A 151 -9.67 0.15 -14.04
CA THR A 151 -10.66 1.22 -14.13
C THR A 151 -10.01 2.56 -14.52
N LEU A 152 -8.86 2.87 -13.92
CA LEU A 152 -8.09 4.09 -14.21
C LEU A 152 -7.33 4.01 -15.54
N LYS A 153 -7.37 2.87 -16.25
CA LYS A 153 -6.58 2.60 -17.46
C LYS A 153 -5.08 2.84 -17.25
N LYS A 154 -4.59 2.45 -16.08
CA LYS A 154 -3.18 2.55 -15.66
C LYS A 154 -2.52 1.17 -15.74
N PRO A 155 -1.19 1.10 -15.94
CA PRO A 155 -0.49 -0.19 -15.91
C PRO A 155 -0.56 -0.80 -14.51
N TYR A 156 -0.52 -2.14 -14.42
CA TYR A 156 -0.51 -2.87 -13.15
C TYR A 156 0.85 -2.79 -12.46
N ILE A 157 1.17 -1.60 -11.97
CA ILE A 157 2.41 -1.24 -11.28
C ILE A 157 2.03 -0.36 -10.10
N PHE A 158 2.71 -0.52 -8.97
CA PHE A 158 2.63 0.39 -7.85
C PHE A 158 4.00 0.49 -7.18
N GLY A 159 4.25 1.60 -6.49
CA GLY A 159 5.48 1.80 -5.72
C GLY A 159 5.15 2.13 -4.28
N ILE A 160 5.79 1.47 -3.32
CA ILE A 160 5.71 1.80 -1.89
C ILE A 160 7.02 2.46 -1.48
N SER A 161 6.93 3.60 -0.80
CA SER A 161 8.08 4.26 -0.19
C SER A 161 7.80 4.54 1.27
N LEU A 162 8.77 4.25 2.14
CA LEU A 162 8.72 4.48 3.58
C LEU A 162 10.03 5.11 4.05
N ASP A 163 9.93 6.12 4.91
CA ASP A 163 11.06 6.74 5.57
C ASP A 163 11.39 6.06 6.91
N ARG A 164 12.35 6.61 7.65
CA ARG A 164 12.80 6.07 8.95
C ARG A 164 11.77 6.19 10.06
N ASN A 165 10.76 7.03 9.88
CA ASN A 165 9.67 7.25 10.81
C ASN A 165 8.40 6.53 10.32
N TYR A 166 8.52 5.62 9.35
CA TYR A 166 7.42 4.90 8.72
C TYR A 166 6.42 5.80 8.00
N PHE A 167 6.78 7.05 7.67
CA PHE A 167 5.98 7.92 6.81
C PHE A 167 6.28 7.63 5.34
N GLY A 168 5.24 7.68 4.52
CA GLY A 168 5.40 7.22 3.16
C GLY A 168 4.18 7.40 2.27
N GLY A 169 4.22 6.72 1.14
CA GLY A 169 3.15 6.73 0.16
C GLY A 169 3.17 5.49 -0.71
N ILE A 170 2.00 5.17 -1.27
CA ILE A 170 1.87 4.23 -2.39
C ILE A 170 1.48 5.00 -3.64
N SER A 171 2.29 4.86 -4.69
CA SER A 171 2.01 5.39 -6.02
C SER A 171 1.32 4.31 -6.85
N LEU A 172 0.27 4.67 -7.58
CA LEU A 172 -0.55 3.73 -8.36
C LEU A 172 -0.37 3.99 -9.87
N GLY A 173 0.00 2.95 -10.60
CA GLY A 173 0.18 3.02 -12.06
C GLY A 173 1.50 3.61 -12.52
N LEU A 174 2.39 3.99 -11.60
CA LEU A 174 3.72 4.51 -11.88
C LEU A 174 4.62 4.36 -10.65
N ILE A 175 5.92 4.51 -10.82
CA ILE A 175 6.88 4.65 -9.72
C ILE A 175 7.29 6.12 -9.67
N ASP A 176 6.84 6.84 -8.64
CA ASP A 176 7.04 8.29 -8.54
C ASP A 176 8.53 8.63 -8.37
N PRO A 177 9.15 9.39 -9.30
CA PRO A 177 10.55 9.84 -9.21
C PRO A 177 10.89 10.62 -7.94
N LEU A 178 9.91 11.24 -7.30
CA LEU A 178 10.12 11.96 -6.04
C LEU A 178 10.36 11.02 -4.85
N LEU A 179 10.02 9.73 -4.99
CA LEU A 179 10.16 8.73 -3.94
C LEU A 179 11.50 7.97 -3.99
N TYR A 180 12.37 8.26 -4.96
CA TYR A 180 13.70 7.62 -5.04
C TYR A 180 14.78 8.58 -5.53
N THR A 181 16.01 8.40 -5.04
CA THR A 181 17.13 9.31 -5.34
C THR A 181 18.16 8.73 -6.32
N LYS A 182 18.04 7.44 -6.66
CA LYS A 182 19.05 6.70 -7.44
C LYS A 182 18.38 5.83 -8.51
N THR A 183 19.17 5.30 -9.44
CA THR A 183 18.70 4.33 -10.42
C THR A 183 18.00 3.14 -9.76
N ILE A 184 16.85 2.77 -10.31
CA ILE A 184 16.08 1.61 -9.87
C ILE A 184 16.76 0.34 -10.39
N ASN A 185 17.06 -0.58 -9.48
CA ASN A 185 17.51 -1.93 -9.82
C ASN A 185 16.31 -2.88 -9.83
N TYR A 186 16.17 -3.64 -10.91
CA TYR A 186 15.08 -4.60 -11.07
C TYR A 186 15.54 -6.02 -10.76
N THR A 187 14.70 -6.76 -10.05
CA THR A 187 14.86 -8.19 -9.78
C THR A 187 13.62 -8.92 -10.28
N ASN A 188 13.83 -10.08 -10.90
CA ASN A 188 12.73 -10.93 -11.35
C ASN A 188 11.97 -11.49 -10.15
N MET A 189 10.65 -11.32 -10.16
CA MET A 189 9.76 -11.95 -9.20
C MET A 189 9.45 -13.40 -9.60
N LEU A 190 9.23 -14.26 -8.61
CA LEU A 190 8.72 -15.61 -8.77
C LEU A 190 7.23 -15.54 -9.12
N LYS A 191 6.84 -16.14 -10.26
CA LYS A 191 5.46 -16.02 -10.78
C LYS A 191 4.45 -16.99 -10.16
N ASN A 192 4.90 -18.06 -9.53
CA ASN A 192 4.05 -19.24 -9.31
C ASN A 192 3.31 -19.25 -7.97
N ASP A 193 3.61 -18.32 -7.06
CA ASP A 193 3.20 -18.45 -5.66
C ASP A 193 2.05 -17.50 -5.28
N GLY A 194 1.58 -16.64 -6.19
CA GLY A 194 0.61 -15.60 -5.84
C GLY A 194 1.14 -14.59 -4.81
N LEU A 195 2.47 -14.46 -4.72
CA LEU A 195 3.17 -13.60 -3.76
C LEU A 195 4.24 -12.79 -4.48
N TYR A 196 4.52 -11.58 -4.00
CA TYR A 196 5.71 -10.84 -4.42
C TYR A 196 6.94 -11.47 -3.78
N ALA A 197 7.49 -12.48 -4.45
CA ALA A 197 8.60 -13.27 -3.96
C ALA A 197 9.80 -13.24 -4.91
N MET A 198 11.00 -13.40 -4.37
CA MET A 198 12.27 -13.43 -5.12
C MET A 198 13.26 -14.40 -4.47
N THR A 199 14.34 -14.73 -5.19
CA THR A 199 15.41 -15.64 -4.71
C THR A 199 16.77 -14.94 -4.59
N PRO A 200 16.88 -13.93 -3.70
CA PRO A 200 18.12 -13.18 -3.56
C PRO A 200 19.17 -13.97 -2.80
N ILE A 201 20.43 -13.56 -2.94
CA ILE A 201 21.48 -13.85 -1.97
C ILE A 201 21.49 -12.69 -0.98
N LEU A 202 21.15 -12.94 0.28
CA LEU A 202 21.23 -11.93 1.33
C LEU A 202 22.69 -11.71 1.68
N LYS A 203 23.08 -10.43 1.79
CA LYS A 203 24.43 -10.02 2.17
C LYS A 203 24.35 -9.02 3.30
N SER A 204 25.16 -9.23 4.33
CA SER A 204 25.34 -8.28 5.43
C SER A 204 26.82 -7.98 5.61
N VAL A 205 27.14 -6.71 5.90
CA VAL A 205 28.50 -6.25 6.16
C VAL A 205 28.55 -5.64 7.55
N TRP A 206 29.44 -6.16 8.39
CA TRP A 206 29.58 -5.74 9.78
C TRP A 206 31.04 -5.78 10.19
N ASN A 207 31.58 -4.67 10.69
CA ASN A 207 32.99 -4.55 11.10
C ASN A 207 33.99 -5.14 10.08
N ASN A 208 33.85 -4.75 8.80
CA ASN A 208 34.63 -5.24 7.66
C ASN A 208 34.50 -6.74 7.34
N ALA A 209 33.74 -7.51 8.12
CA ALA A 209 33.38 -8.87 7.79
C ALA A 209 32.10 -8.90 6.94
N THR A 210 31.95 -9.93 6.12
CA THR A 210 30.78 -10.12 5.26
C THR A 210 30.13 -11.46 5.58
N TRP A 211 28.82 -11.44 5.77
CA TRP A 211 27.96 -12.62 5.77
C TRP A 211 27.18 -12.69 4.46
N ASN A 212 27.12 -13.90 3.90
CA ASN A 212 26.25 -14.20 2.76
C ASN A 212 25.34 -15.36 3.16
N SER A 213 24.05 -15.26 2.86
CA SER A 213 23.16 -16.40 2.98
C SER A 213 23.44 -17.44 1.90
N ASP A 214 23.33 -18.72 2.24
CA ASP A 214 23.17 -19.75 1.22
C ASP A 214 21.76 -19.67 0.60
N ARG A 215 21.65 -19.90 -0.71
CA ARG A 215 20.36 -20.05 -1.39
C ARG A 215 19.56 -21.22 -0.84
N ILE A 216 20.23 -22.25 -0.32
CA ILE A 216 19.56 -23.38 0.34
C ILE A 216 18.92 -22.93 1.66
N GLN A 217 19.59 -22.03 2.39
CA GLN A 217 19.11 -21.51 3.68
C GLN A 217 17.99 -20.46 3.51
N VAL A 218 18.04 -19.68 2.43
CA VAL A 218 17.01 -18.68 2.08
C VAL A 218 16.55 -18.95 0.65
N PRO A 219 15.69 -19.96 0.44
CA PRO A 219 15.25 -20.33 -0.91
C PRO A 219 14.35 -19.27 -1.54
N LYS A 220 13.69 -18.46 -0.71
CA LYS A 220 12.71 -17.46 -1.14
C LYS A 220 12.60 -16.34 -0.11
N VAL A 221 12.48 -15.11 -0.59
CA VAL A 221 12.12 -13.92 0.20
C VAL A 221 10.78 -13.42 -0.30
N VAL A 222 9.84 -13.21 0.61
CA VAL A 222 8.51 -12.65 0.32
C VAL A 222 8.45 -11.22 0.86
N LEU A 223 7.97 -10.28 0.05
CA LEU A 223 7.75 -8.91 0.48
C LEU A 223 6.37 -8.79 1.15
N LYS A 224 6.37 -8.52 2.46
CA LYS A 224 5.16 -8.41 3.27
C LYS A 224 5.13 -7.07 4.01
N SER A 225 4.21 -6.19 3.64
CA SER A 225 4.04 -4.85 4.23
C SER A 225 3.35 -4.84 5.60
N THR A 226 2.72 -5.94 5.98
CA THR A 226 2.04 -6.15 7.28
C THR A 226 2.97 -6.72 8.35
N SER A 227 4.26 -6.84 8.06
CA SER A 227 5.27 -7.31 9.02
C SER A 227 6.21 -6.18 9.39
N THR A 228 6.26 -5.86 10.68
CA THR A 228 7.21 -4.90 11.27
C THR A 228 8.65 -5.37 11.22
N LEU A 229 8.84 -6.69 11.28
CA LEU A 229 10.14 -7.34 11.35
C LEU A 229 10.41 -8.15 10.09
N SER A 230 11.70 -8.29 9.80
CA SER A 230 12.19 -9.25 8.80
C SER A 230 12.39 -10.61 9.47
N TYR A 231 11.76 -11.64 8.91
CA TYR A 231 11.88 -13.02 9.38
C TYR A 231 12.90 -13.78 8.52
N LEU A 232 13.76 -14.55 9.18
CA LEU A 232 14.71 -15.45 8.52
C LEU A 232 14.38 -16.90 8.89
N PRO A 233 14.55 -17.86 7.97
CA PRO A 233 14.54 -19.28 8.32
C PRO A 233 15.55 -19.57 9.43
N THR A 234 15.22 -20.50 10.33
CA THR A 234 16.02 -20.80 11.53
C THR A 234 17.51 -20.95 11.24
N ASP A 235 17.87 -21.73 10.22
CA ASP A 235 19.28 -21.98 9.88
C ASP A 235 20.00 -20.71 9.41
N ALA A 236 19.34 -19.90 8.56
CA ALA A 236 19.86 -18.62 8.11
C ALA A 236 20.01 -17.64 9.28
N PHE A 237 19.02 -17.61 10.18
CA PHE A 237 19.04 -16.76 11.38
C PHE A 237 20.18 -17.15 12.32
N GLN A 238 20.37 -18.44 12.61
CA GLN A 238 21.46 -18.89 13.48
C GLN A 238 22.84 -18.62 12.86
N SER A 239 22.98 -18.82 11.54
CA SER A 239 24.20 -18.45 10.81
C SER A 239 24.48 -16.94 10.92
N PHE A 240 23.47 -16.10 10.69
CA PHE A 240 23.59 -14.66 10.80
C PHE A 240 23.89 -14.18 12.23
N LYS A 241 23.21 -14.76 13.23
CA LYS A 241 23.47 -14.49 14.65
C LYS A 241 24.91 -14.85 15.04
N THR A 242 25.42 -15.99 14.56
CA THR A 242 26.80 -16.43 14.79
C THR A 242 27.79 -15.45 14.15
N PHE A 243 27.54 -15.04 12.91
CA PHE A 243 28.35 -14.03 12.23
C PHE A 243 28.41 -12.72 13.03
N LEU A 244 27.28 -12.23 13.52
CA LEU A 244 27.22 -11.00 14.30
C LEU A 244 27.98 -11.13 15.64
N LYS A 245 27.86 -12.26 16.33
CA LYS A 245 28.61 -12.53 17.57
C LYS A 245 30.13 -12.54 17.34
N LEU A 246 30.59 -13.24 16.30
CA LEU A 246 32.02 -13.37 15.99
C LEU A 246 32.67 -12.05 15.58
N ASN A 247 31.90 -11.17 14.93
CA ASN A 247 32.42 -9.91 14.38
C ASN A 247 31.99 -8.69 15.20
N CYS A 248 31.51 -8.89 16.42
CA CYS A 248 31.13 -7.78 17.30
C CYS A 248 32.36 -7.18 17.98
N GLY A 249 32.72 -5.94 17.61
CA GLY A 249 33.98 -5.31 18.03
C GLY A 249 34.00 -4.74 19.45
N ALA A 250 32.85 -4.45 20.06
CA ALA A 250 32.75 -3.85 21.39
C ALA A 250 31.90 -4.71 22.34
N LYS A 251 32.50 -5.18 23.45
CA LYS A 251 31.85 -6.10 24.41
C LYS A 251 30.46 -5.64 24.86
N GLU A 252 30.27 -4.34 25.11
CA GLU A 252 28.97 -3.78 25.51
C GLU A 252 27.89 -3.88 24.41
N MET A 253 28.28 -3.68 23.16
CA MET A 253 27.37 -3.83 22.02
C MET A 253 26.97 -5.30 21.84
N CYS A 254 27.91 -6.22 22.05
CA CYS A 254 27.64 -7.65 21.94
C CYS A 254 26.66 -8.13 23.01
N ALA A 255 26.80 -7.65 24.24
CA ALA A 255 25.87 -7.95 25.33
C ALA A 255 24.45 -7.44 25.04
N LYS A 256 24.31 -6.22 24.50
CA LYS A 256 23.01 -5.69 24.06
C LYS A 256 22.41 -6.51 22.92
N MET A 257 23.21 -6.94 21.96
CA MET A 257 22.76 -7.79 20.86
C MET A 257 22.31 -9.17 21.34
N GLU A 258 22.99 -9.77 22.31
CA GLU A 258 22.53 -11.04 22.89
C GLU A 258 21.15 -10.90 23.52
N ASN A 259 20.90 -9.82 24.27
CA ASN A 259 19.59 -9.54 24.85
C ASN A 259 18.49 -9.38 23.78
N LEU A 260 18.80 -8.74 22.64
CA LEU A 260 17.88 -8.64 21.50
C LEU A 260 17.56 -9.99 20.87
N PHE A 261 18.50 -10.95 20.90
CA PHE A 261 18.27 -12.29 20.37
C PHE A 261 17.63 -13.27 21.36
N THR A 262 17.48 -12.87 22.62
CA THR A 262 16.87 -13.70 23.67
C THR A 262 15.55 -13.13 24.18
N SER A 263 15.16 -11.91 23.77
CA SER A 263 13.85 -11.38 24.11
C SER A 263 12.78 -12.27 23.49
N ILE A 264 11.91 -12.79 24.35
CA ILE A 264 10.78 -13.66 23.98
C ILE A 264 9.73 -12.87 23.15
N ASP A 265 9.86 -11.55 23.08
CA ASP A 265 8.95 -10.63 22.36
C ASP A 265 9.07 -10.70 20.82
N CYS A 266 9.74 -11.71 20.27
CA CYS A 266 9.80 -11.99 18.83
C CYS A 266 9.06 -13.31 18.51
N PHE A 267 7.77 -13.39 18.80
CA PHE A 267 6.90 -14.48 18.33
C PHE A 267 5.54 -13.95 17.89
#